data_AF-A0A7J3GXI3-F1
#
_entry.id   AF-A0A7J3GXI3-F1
#
_cell.length_a   1.000
_cell.length_b   1.000
_cell.length_c   1.000
_cell.angle_alpha   90.00
_cell.angle_beta   90.00
_cell.angle_gamma   90.00
#
_symmetry.space_group_name_H-M   'P 1'
#
loop_
_entity.id
_entity.type
_entity.pdbx_description
1 polymer ?
#
loop_
_entity_poly.entity_id
_entity_poly.type
_entity_poly.pdbx_seq_one_letter_code
_entity_poly.pdbx_strand_id
1 'polypeptide(L)'
;MDHRAELEEYFQHIRSEFSRHLEVARKLRERVRYPTPEVEVRVAEDMAERIEAAIGRKGIAGLIRSLAQSVQKELLPFKLAESLVSELEHPDDSSLTDIVRTCLAVMTPPGTTAAPTEGIAAVRIKTNPTGTRYLAIYYANPIRSAGGTEVAGSVVLADYVRNLLGLDRYRPTDEEVMRFIEEARTYRRKVGRFQYNVSDEVLEFVVRRIPIEITGVPTDPVPVPSFREVPRVETPYVRGGALRVVNDGVAGRAKKVLKLVQMVGLEGWEWLEEVARMMRDSTKGGSSVLKEVIVGRPVFSMADSFGGLRLRYGRAPHTSMSAVGVHPYT
;
A
#
# COMPACT_ATOMS: atom_id res chain seq x y z
N MET A 1 -12.57 10.52 -41.89
CA MET A 1 -11.39 9.67 -41.62
C MET A 1 -11.80 8.66 -40.58
N ASP A 2 -11.60 7.38 -40.85
CA ASP A 2 -11.91 6.34 -39.89
C ASP A 2 -10.78 6.30 -38.85
N HIS A 3 -10.92 7.13 -37.81
CA HIS A 3 -9.93 7.25 -36.74
C HIS A 3 -9.64 5.91 -36.03
N ARG A 4 -10.50 4.88 -36.18
CA ARG A 4 -10.20 3.54 -35.68
C ARG A 4 -9.15 2.83 -36.53
N ALA A 5 -9.20 2.97 -37.85
CA ALA A 5 -8.22 2.36 -38.74
C ALA A 5 -6.83 2.98 -38.54
N GLU A 6 -6.76 4.31 -38.43
CA GLU A 6 -5.51 5.04 -38.13
C GLU A 6 -4.93 4.63 -36.77
N LEU A 7 -5.78 4.44 -35.74
CA LEU A 7 -5.35 4.00 -34.42
C LEU A 7 -4.82 2.56 -34.42
N GLU A 8 -5.47 1.67 -35.16
CA GLU A 8 -5.07 0.28 -35.30
C GLU A 8 -3.72 0.18 -36.02
N GLU A 9 -3.54 0.92 -37.12
CA GLU A 9 -2.25 1.00 -37.83
C GLU A 9 -1.13 1.51 -36.91
N TYR A 10 -1.40 2.55 -36.13
CA TYR A 10 -0.48 3.08 -35.14
C TYR A 10 -0.07 2.02 -34.09
N PHE A 11 -1.04 1.29 -33.52
CA PHE A 11 -0.73 0.24 -32.54
C PHE A 11 0.02 -0.94 -33.16
N GLN A 12 -0.29 -1.30 -34.41
CA GLN A 12 0.45 -2.33 -35.14
C GLN A 12 1.90 -1.93 -35.38
N HIS A 13 2.15 -0.67 -35.75
CA HIS A 13 3.49 -0.13 -35.90
C HIS A 13 4.29 -0.18 -34.58
N ILE A 14 3.67 0.19 -33.45
CA ILE A 14 4.33 0.09 -32.14
C ILE A 14 4.64 -1.37 -31.79
N ARG A 15 3.69 -2.29 -32.01
CA ARG A 15 3.87 -3.72 -31.70
C ARG A 15 4.98 -4.35 -32.55
N SER A 16 5.09 -3.97 -33.83
CA SER A 16 6.12 -4.50 -34.72
C SER A 16 7.52 -4.01 -34.31
N GLU A 17 7.68 -2.72 -34.03
CA GLU A 17 8.94 -2.16 -33.52
C GLU A 17 9.32 -2.74 -32.16
N PHE A 18 8.36 -2.85 -31.24
CA PHE A 18 8.57 -3.50 -29.95
C PHE A 18 9.07 -4.94 -30.11
N SER A 19 8.42 -5.73 -30.96
CA SER A 19 8.79 -7.14 -31.22
C SER A 19 10.18 -7.24 -31.83
N ARG A 20 10.52 -6.35 -32.76
CA ARG A 20 11.86 -6.25 -33.37
C ARG A 20 12.93 -6.00 -32.32
N HIS A 21 12.71 -5.06 -31.41
CA HIS A 21 13.64 -4.75 -30.32
C HIS A 21 13.76 -5.88 -29.29
N LEU A 22 12.64 -6.51 -28.93
CA LEU A 22 12.63 -7.64 -28.00
C LEU A 22 13.43 -8.83 -28.55
N GLU A 23 13.34 -9.10 -29.86
CA GLU A 23 14.10 -10.17 -30.51
C GLU A 23 15.61 -9.91 -30.49
N VAL A 24 16.02 -8.65 -30.71
CA VAL A 24 17.42 -8.26 -30.56
C VAL A 24 17.91 -8.50 -29.13
N ALA A 25 17.09 -8.14 -28.13
CA ALA A 25 17.43 -8.36 -26.73
C ALA A 25 17.53 -9.85 -26.37
N ARG A 26 16.63 -10.70 -26.88
CA ARG A 26 16.67 -12.17 -26.70
C ARG A 26 17.96 -12.77 -27.24
N LYS A 27 18.29 -12.45 -28.51
CA LYS A 27 19.54 -12.92 -29.14
C LYS A 27 20.79 -12.51 -28.37
N LEU A 28 20.79 -11.30 -27.78
CA LEU A 28 21.89 -10.84 -26.94
C LEU A 28 21.97 -11.62 -25.62
N ARG A 29 20.84 -11.79 -24.92
CA ARG A 29 20.77 -12.52 -23.63
C ARG A 29 21.18 -13.99 -23.76
N GLU A 30 20.75 -14.65 -24.83
CA GLU A 30 21.14 -16.05 -25.13
C GLU A 30 22.65 -16.23 -25.32
N ARG A 31 23.32 -15.21 -25.87
CA ARG A 31 24.77 -15.20 -26.08
C ARG A 31 25.55 -14.84 -24.82
N VAL A 32 25.12 -13.80 -24.11
CA VAL A 32 25.84 -13.26 -22.94
C VAL A 32 25.63 -14.13 -21.70
N ARG A 33 24.43 -14.71 -21.53
CA ARG A 33 24.04 -15.60 -20.41
C ARG A 33 24.31 -15.03 -19.01
N TYR A 34 24.33 -13.71 -18.89
CA TYR A 34 24.59 -13.00 -17.63
C TYR A 34 23.72 -11.74 -17.56
N PRO A 35 23.05 -11.45 -16.42
CA PRO A 35 22.89 -12.29 -15.22
C PRO A 35 22.01 -13.53 -15.46
N THR A 36 21.15 -13.51 -16.48
CA THR A 36 20.31 -14.64 -16.92
C THR A 36 20.41 -14.80 -18.45
N PRO A 37 20.09 -15.99 -19.00
CA PRO A 37 20.07 -16.22 -20.45
C PRO A 37 18.81 -15.67 -21.14
N GLU A 38 17.86 -15.11 -20.39
CA GLU A 38 16.55 -14.67 -20.88
C GLU A 38 16.37 -13.16 -20.66
N VAL A 39 15.42 -12.57 -21.38
CA VAL A 39 15.00 -11.18 -21.12
C VAL A 39 14.15 -11.16 -19.86
N GLU A 40 14.64 -10.46 -18.82
CA GLU A 40 13.98 -10.38 -17.50
C GLU A 40 12.69 -9.55 -17.52
N VAL A 41 12.53 -8.65 -18.50
CA VAL A 41 11.30 -7.86 -18.70
C VAL A 41 10.25 -8.75 -19.37
N ARG A 42 9.23 -9.14 -18.60
CA ARG A 42 8.10 -9.93 -19.08
C ARG A 42 7.09 -9.05 -19.82
N VAL A 43 6.60 -9.55 -20.94
CA VAL A 43 5.53 -8.91 -21.72
C VAL A 43 4.19 -9.44 -21.21
N ALA A 44 3.23 -8.55 -21.00
CA ALA A 44 1.89 -8.89 -20.56
C ALA A 44 0.89 -7.99 -21.30
N GLU A 45 -0.19 -8.58 -21.80
CA GLU A 45 -1.19 -7.86 -22.59
C GLU A 45 -2.21 -7.14 -21.71
N ASP A 46 -2.59 -7.75 -20.58
CA ASP A 46 -3.61 -7.25 -19.68
C ASP A 46 -3.16 -7.17 -18.21
N MET A 47 -4.08 -6.70 -17.36
CA MET A 47 -3.87 -6.61 -15.91
C MET A 47 -3.56 -7.97 -15.28
N ALA A 48 -4.28 -9.02 -15.68
CA ALA A 48 -4.21 -10.33 -15.05
C ALA A 48 -2.85 -10.98 -15.32
N GLU A 49 -2.36 -10.87 -16.55
CA GLU A 49 -1.01 -11.32 -16.95
C GLU A 49 0.09 -10.52 -16.27
N ARG A 50 -0.09 -9.20 -16.08
CA ARG A 50 0.88 -8.39 -15.32
C ARG A 50 1.00 -8.88 -13.89
N ILE A 51 -0.12 -9.22 -13.25
CA ILE A 51 -0.14 -9.73 -11.88
C ILE A 51 0.51 -11.13 -11.82
N GLU A 52 0.15 -12.02 -12.75
CA GLU A 52 0.78 -13.35 -12.87
C GLU A 52 2.28 -13.25 -13.08
N ALA A 53 2.72 -12.36 -13.97
CA ALA A 53 4.13 -12.13 -14.25
C ALA A 53 4.88 -11.54 -13.05
N ALA A 54 4.26 -10.64 -12.29
CA ALA A 54 4.87 -9.99 -11.12
C ALA A 54 4.96 -10.91 -9.90
N ILE A 55 3.92 -11.70 -9.64
CA ILE A 55 3.86 -12.61 -8.49
C ILE A 55 4.56 -13.94 -8.79
N GLY A 56 4.47 -14.42 -10.04
CA GLY A 56 5.06 -15.69 -10.47
C GLY A 56 4.17 -16.91 -10.23
N ARG A 57 2.91 -16.73 -9.82
CA ARG A 57 1.95 -17.83 -9.61
C ARG A 57 1.23 -18.21 -10.92
N LYS A 58 1.58 -19.37 -11.47
CA LYS A 58 0.99 -19.86 -12.73
C LYS A 58 -0.53 -20.07 -12.62
N GLY A 59 -1.27 -19.64 -13.65
CA GLY A 59 -2.71 -19.83 -13.76
C GLY A 59 -3.55 -18.78 -13.04
N ILE A 60 -2.93 -17.85 -12.31
CA ILE A 60 -3.66 -16.81 -11.57
C ILE A 60 -4.38 -15.83 -12.50
N ALA A 61 -3.85 -15.56 -13.71
CA ALA A 61 -4.51 -14.65 -14.63
C ALA A 61 -5.88 -15.21 -15.08
N GLY A 62 -5.97 -16.52 -15.31
CA GLY A 62 -7.23 -17.19 -15.65
C GLY A 62 -8.27 -17.07 -14.53
N LEU A 63 -7.85 -17.28 -13.28
CA LEU A 63 -8.71 -17.14 -12.10
C LEU A 63 -9.17 -15.68 -11.89
N ILE A 64 -8.28 -14.70 -12.05
CA ILE A 64 -8.63 -13.28 -11.95
C ILE A 64 -9.70 -12.92 -12.99
N ARG A 65 -9.52 -13.39 -14.24
CA ARG A 65 -10.48 -13.12 -15.34
C ARG A 65 -11.84 -13.74 -15.06
N SER A 66 -11.90 -14.98 -14.57
CA SER A 66 -13.17 -15.65 -14.27
C SER A 66 -13.90 -14.96 -13.12
N LEU A 67 -13.19 -14.61 -12.05
CA LEU A 67 -13.79 -13.91 -10.90
C LEU A 67 -14.26 -12.49 -11.28
N ALA A 68 -13.48 -11.76 -12.09
CA ALA A 68 -13.83 -10.39 -12.51
C ALA A 68 -15.15 -10.30 -13.31
N GLN A 69 -15.65 -11.41 -13.86
CA GLN A 69 -16.96 -11.45 -14.52
C GLN A 69 -18.14 -11.46 -13.56
N SER A 70 -17.92 -11.88 -12.30
CA SER A 70 -18.98 -12.13 -11.32
C SER A 70 -19.00 -11.15 -10.14
N VAL A 71 -17.95 -10.36 -9.95
CA VAL A 71 -17.85 -9.41 -8.84
C VAL A 71 -17.44 -8.01 -9.30
N GLN A 72 -17.79 -7.01 -8.50
CA GLN A 72 -17.28 -5.65 -8.68
C GLN A 72 -15.75 -5.63 -8.51
N LYS A 73 -15.08 -4.72 -9.22
CA LYS A 73 -13.62 -4.60 -9.24
C LYS A 73 -13.03 -4.46 -7.84
N GLU A 74 -13.70 -3.70 -6.98
CA GLU A 74 -13.25 -3.42 -5.62
C GLU A 74 -13.32 -4.64 -4.69
N LEU A 75 -14.22 -5.59 -4.98
CA LEU A 75 -14.39 -6.84 -4.23
C LEU A 75 -13.52 -7.98 -4.77
N LEU A 76 -12.98 -7.83 -5.98
CA LEU A 76 -12.15 -8.84 -6.64
C LEU A 76 -10.97 -9.35 -5.79
N PRO A 77 -10.19 -8.50 -5.08
CA PRO A 77 -9.11 -8.97 -4.20
C PRO A 77 -9.61 -9.91 -3.09
N PHE A 78 -10.79 -9.64 -2.53
CA PHE A 78 -11.36 -10.41 -1.43
C PHE A 78 -11.94 -11.72 -1.92
N LYS A 79 -12.64 -11.70 -3.07
CA LYS A 79 -13.14 -12.92 -3.69
C LYS A 79 -12.00 -13.84 -4.13
N LEU A 80 -10.91 -13.27 -4.62
CA LEU A 80 -9.70 -14.02 -4.91
C LEU A 80 -9.12 -14.64 -3.63
N ALA A 81 -9.06 -13.89 -2.53
CA ALA A 81 -8.60 -14.42 -1.24
C ALA A 81 -9.45 -15.62 -0.77
N GLU A 82 -10.79 -15.57 -0.92
CA GLU A 82 -11.65 -16.73 -0.62
C GLU A 82 -11.24 -17.97 -1.42
N SER A 83 -11.11 -17.83 -2.75
CA SER A 83 -10.73 -18.93 -3.63
C SER A 83 -9.36 -19.51 -3.25
N LEU A 84 -8.35 -18.65 -3.09
CA LEU A 84 -6.99 -19.11 -2.81
C LEU A 84 -6.85 -19.72 -1.41
N VAL A 85 -7.58 -19.21 -0.40
CA VAL A 85 -7.58 -19.78 0.95
C VAL A 85 -8.32 -21.12 0.97
N SER A 86 -9.41 -21.27 0.20
CA SER A 86 -10.17 -22.52 0.12
C SER A 86 -9.39 -23.68 -0.52
N GLU A 87 -8.37 -23.36 -1.33
CA GLU A 87 -7.45 -24.35 -1.92
C GLU A 87 -6.36 -24.81 -0.94
N LEU A 88 -6.19 -24.16 0.22
CA LEU A 88 -5.16 -24.54 1.19
C LEU A 88 -5.63 -25.71 2.06
N GLU A 89 -5.00 -26.86 1.90
CA GLU A 89 -5.15 -27.97 2.86
C GLU A 89 -4.49 -27.64 4.21
N HIS A 90 -3.27 -27.09 4.17
CA HIS A 90 -2.48 -26.73 5.35
C HIS A 90 -1.85 -25.33 5.16
N PRO A 91 -2.47 -24.27 5.73
CA PRO A 91 -1.92 -22.93 5.65
C PRO A 91 -0.56 -22.82 6.34
N ASP A 92 0.43 -22.32 5.62
CA ASP A 92 1.76 -22.02 6.12
C ASP A 92 2.13 -20.55 5.84
N ASP A 93 3.20 -20.05 6.47
CA ASP A 93 3.61 -18.65 6.32
C ASP A 93 3.88 -18.27 4.85
N SER A 94 4.38 -19.20 4.03
CA SER A 94 4.72 -18.94 2.62
C SER A 94 3.48 -18.80 1.75
N SER A 95 2.53 -19.71 1.89
CA SER A 95 1.25 -19.72 1.17
C SER A 95 0.39 -18.53 1.58
N LEU A 96 0.34 -18.18 2.87
CA LEU A 96 -0.34 -16.97 3.33
C LEU A 96 0.31 -15.70 2.79
N THR A 97 1.64 -15.65 2.75
CA THR A 97 2.36 -14.52 2.15
C THR A 97 2.02 -14.39 0.67
N ASP A 98 2.07 -15.48 -0.09
CA ASP A 98 1.72 -15.51 -1.52
C ASP A 98 0.28 -15.03 -1.77
N ILE A 99 -0.69 -15.51 -0.98
CA ILE A 99 -2.10 -15.11 -1.11
C ILE A 99 -2.27 -13.62 -0.88
N VAL A 100 -1.73 -13.08 0.23
CA VAL A 100 -1.90 -11.65 0.54
C VAL A 100 -1.19 -10.79 -0.50
N ARG A 101 0.00 -11.18 -0.98
CA ARG A 101 0.71 -10.47 -2.06
C ARG A 101 -0.08 -10.49 -3.37
N THR A 102 -0.63 -11.65 -3.75
CA THR A 102 -1.45 -11.81 -4.96
C THR A 102 -2.69 -10.93 -4.90
N CYS A 103 -3.41 -10.97 -3.79
CA CYS A 103 -4.63 -10.17 -3.62
C CYS A 103 -4.31 -8.67 -3.54
N LEU A 104 -3.20 -8.27 -2.91
CA LEU A 104 -2.74 -6.89 -2.92
C LEU A 104 -2.39 -6.42 -4.35
N ALA A 105 -1.78 -7.27 -5.18
CA ALA A 105 -1.46 -6.94 -6.56
C ALA A 105 -2.71 -6.64 -7.40
N VAL A 106 -3.82 -7.32 -7.13
CA VAL A 106 -5.13 -7.03 -7.75
C VAL A 106 -5.73 -5.73 -7.23
N MET A 107 -5.50 -5.40 -5.95
CA MET A 107 -6.00 -4.17 -5.33
C MET A 107 -5.27 -2.92 -5.82
N THR A 108 -3.98 -3.04 -6.16
CA THR A 108 -3.16 -1.97 -6.70
C THR A 108 -3.24 -1.88 -8.22
N PRO A 109 -3.06 -0.70 -8.84
CA PRO A 109 -2.92 -0.63 -10.28
C PRO A 109 -1.75 -1.54 -10.75
N PRO A 110 -1.95 -2.37 -11.79
CA PRO A 110 -1.01 -3.45 -12.09
C PRO A 110 0.32 -2.93 -12.58
N GLY A 111 1.40 -3.39 -11.96
CA GLY A 111 2.77 -3.02 -12.34
C GLY A 111 3.14 -1.56 -12.05
N THR A 112 2.38 -0.84 -11.22
CA THR A 112 2.70 0.56 -10.85
C THR A 112 3.43 0.70 -9.52
N THR A 113 3.45 -0.36 -8.70
CA THR A 113 4.00 -0.31 -7.33
C THR A 113 4.69 -1.61 -6.97
N ALA A 114 5.78 -1.53 -6.21
CA ALA A 114 6.50 -2.67 -5.66
C ALA A 114 5.87 -3.21 -4.37
N ALA A 115 4.78 -2.59 -3.88
CA ALA A 115 4.13 -2.98 -2.64
C ALA A 115 3.69 -4.45 -2.59
N PRO A 116 3.08 -5.05 -3.64
CA PRO A 116 2.69 -6.45 -3.62
C PRO A 116 3.88 -7.41 -3.57
N THR A 117 4.99 -7.10 -4.22
CA THR A 117 6.14 -8.00 -4.31
C THR A 117 7.13 -7.81 -3.16
N GLU A 118 7.43 -6.56 -2.81
CA GLU A 118 8.49 -6.19 -1.88
C GLU A 118 7.96 -5.49 -0.62
N GLY A 119 6.74 -4.96 -0.63
CA GLY A 119 6.18 -4.21 0.50
C GLY A 119 5.70 -5.11 1.65
N ILE A 120 5.29 -6.34 1.36
CA ILE A 120 4.95 -7.36 2.36
C ILE A 120 6.10 -8.37 2.38
N ALA A 121 6.90 -8.39 3.45
CA ALA A 121 8.00 -9.31 3.64
C ALA A 121 7.53 -10.73 3.98
N ALA A 122 6.54 -10.85 4.87
CA ALA A 122 5.98 -12.13 5.31
C ALA A 122 4.59 -11.94 5.93
N VAL A 123 3.81 -13.01 5.96
CA VAL A 123 2.56 -13.14 6.72
C VAL A 123 2.70 -14.38 7.59
N ARG A 124 2.43 -14.25 8.90
CA ARG A 124 2.63 -15.33 9.88
C ARG A 124 1.43 -15.48 10.78
N ILE A 125 1.23 -16.71 11.28
CA ILE A 125 0.31 -16.97 12.39
C ILE A 125 1.09 -16.94 13.69
N LYS A 126 0.70 -16.05 14.62
CA LYS A 126 1.33 -15.88 15.94
C LYS A 126 0.30 -16.16 17.04
N THR A 127 0.76 -16.21 18.29
CA THR A 127 -0.07 -16.57 19.45
C THR A 127 -0.15 -15.43 20.44
N ASN A 128 -1.37 -15.10 20.87
CA ASN A 128 -1.63 -14.14 21.94
C ASN A 128 -1.20 -14.71 23.30
N PRO A 129 -0.98 -13.87 24.33
CA PRO A 129 -0.76 -14.35 25.69
C PRO A 129 -1.86 -15.27 26.22
N THR A 130 -3.08 -15.12 25.70
CA THR A 130 -4.25 -15.97 26.01
C THR A 130 -4.21 -17.35 25.35
N GLY A 131 -3.20 -17.66 24.53
CA GLY A 131 -3.09 -18.89 23.76
C GLY A 131 -3.86 -18.89 22.42
N THR A 132 -4.64 -17.85 22.12
CA THR A 132 -5.36 -17.75 20.84
C THR A 132 -4.43 -17.36 19.70
N ARG A 133 -4.68 -17.89 18.50
CA ARG A 133 -3.86 -17.63 17.31
C ARG A 133 -4.41 -16.44 16.53
N TYR A 134 -3.54 -15.59 15.99
CA TYR A 134 -3.90 -14.40 15.21
C TYR A 134 -2.94 -14.22 14.01
N LEU A 135 -3.31 -13.35 13.07
CA LEU A 135 -2.51 -13.08 11.87
C LEU A 135 -1.59 -11.86 12.08
N ALA A 136 -0.32 -12.00 11.69
CA ALA A 136 0.68 -10.93 11.68
C ALA A 136 1.21 -10.69 10.27
N ILE A 137 1.32 -9.43 9.87
CA ILE A 137 1.86 -9.01 8.58
C ILE A 137 3.15 -8.22 8.80
N TYR A 138 4.22 -8.65 8.12
CA TYR A 138 5.53 -8.03 8.18
C TYR A 138 5.68 -7.11 6.98
N TYR A 139 5.59 -5.81 7.19
CA TYR A 139 5.82 -4.82 6.14
C TYR A 139 7.31 -4.46 6.02
N ALA A 140 7.72 -4.09 4.80
CA ALA A 140 9.03 -3.54 4.48
C ALA A 140 8.88 -2.14 3.85
N ASN A 141 10.00 -1.42 3.73
CA ASN A 141 10.01 -0.04 3.22
C ASN A 141 9.37 0.17 1.83
N PRO A 142 9.48 -0.77 0.87
CA PRO A 142 8.83 -0.63 -0.44
C PRO A 142 7.30 -0.47 -0.35
N ILE A 143 6.65 -0.78 0.77
CA ILE A 143 5.22 -0.49 0.97
C ILE A 143 4.88 1.00 0.77
N ARG A 144 5.86 1.89 0.93
CA ARG A 144 5.71 3.34 0.66
C ARG A 144 5.34 3.66 -0.79
N SER A 145 5.67 2.80 -1.76
CA SER A 145 5.32 3.03 -3.17
C SER A 145 3.82 2.87 -3.44
N ALA A 146 3.10 2.14 -2.57
CA ALA A 146 1.64 2.08 -2.64
C ALA A 146 1.00 3.36 -2.09
N GLY A 147 -0.12 3.75 -2.68
CA GLY A 147 -0.91 4.85 -2.16
C GLY A 147 -1.47 4.52 -0.77
N GLY A 148 -1.67 5.53 0.10
CA GLY A 148 -2.17 5.29 1.46
C GLY A 148 -3.50 4.50 1.55
N THR A 149 -4.31 4.53 0.49
CA THR A 149 -5.54 3.71 0.39
C THR A 149 -5.23 2.23 0.16
N GLU A 150 -4.26 1.91 -0.70
CA GLU A 150 -3.82 0.54 -1.01
C GLU A 150 -3.12 -0.08 0.19
N VAL A 151 -2.26 0.70 0.85
CA VAL A 151 -1.60 0.28 2.10
C VAL A 151 -2.64 -0.07 3.16
N ALA A 152 -3.65 0.78 3.36
CA ALA A 152 -4.70 0.50 4.31
C ALA A 152 -5.60 -0.68 3.87
N GLY A 153 -5.84 -0.82 2.56
CA GLY A 153 -6.55 -1.96 2.00
C GLY A 153 -5.85 -3.29 2.24
N SER A 154 -4.51 -3.32 2.28
CA SER A 154 -3.75 -4.52 2.66
C SER A 154 -4.03 -4.98 4.09
N VAL A 155 -4.31 -4.05 5.02
CA VAL A 155 -4.69 -4.36 6.41
C VAL A 155 -6.09 -4.97 6.46
N VAL A 156 -7.04 -4.40 5.72
CA VAL A 156 -8.41 -4.94 5.63
C VAL A 156 -8.41 -6.33 4.98
N LEU A 157 -7.62 -6.52 3.92
CA LEU A 157 -7.43 -7.81 3.27
C LEU A 157 -6.83 -8.85 4.22
N ALA A 158 -5.80 -8.49 4.98
CA ALA A 158 -5.21 -9.41 5.96
C ALA A 158 -6.20 -9.76 7.08
N ASP A 159 -7.03 -8.82 7.53
CA ASP A 159 -8.12 -9.11 8.48
C ASP A 159 -9.20 -10.03 7.89
N TYR A 160 -9.51 -9.85 6.61
CA TYR A 160 -10.41 -10.72 5.88
C TYR A 160 -9.87 -12.16 5.80
N VAL A 161 -8.59 -12.32 5.44
CA VAL A 161 -7.90 -13.63 5.44
C VAL A 161 -7.86 -14.24 6.84
N ARG A 162 -7.60 -13.44 7.89
CA ARG A 162 -7.67 -13.87 9.29
C ARG A 162 -9.03 -14.50 9.63
N ASN A 163 -10.13 -13.87 9.21
CA ASN A 163 -11.48 -14.38 9.43
C ASN A 163 -11.74 -15.68 8.65
N LEU A 164 -11.31 -15.78 7.38
CA LEU A 164 -11.43 -17.01 6.58
C LEU A 164 -10.73 -18.21 7.22
N LEU A 165 -9.60 -17.96 7.89
CA LEU A 165 -8.82 -18.98 8.60
C LEU A 165 -9.35 -19.28 10.01
N GLY A 166 -10.40 -18.60 10.46
CA GLY A 166 -10.94 -18.76 11.83
C GLY A 166 -9.97 -18.32 12.93
N LEU A 167 -9.07 -17.38 12.64
CA LEU A 167 -8.09 -16.87 13.60
C LEU A 167 -8.70 -15.76 14.48
N ASP A 168 -8.31 -15.72 15.76
CA ASP A 168 -8.72 -14.69 16.72
C ASP A 168 -8.04 -13.35 16.40
N ARG A 169 -8.56 -12.27 16.97
CA ARG A 169 -8.00 -10.93 16.87
C ARG A 169 -6.65 -10.86 17.58
N TYR A 170 -5.74 -10.08 17.02
CA TYR A 170 -4.54 -9.63 17.70
C TYR A 170 -4.92 -8.82 18.94
N ARG A 171 -4.29 -9.15 20.07
CA ARG A 171 -4.44 -8.43 21.34
C ARG A 171 -3.06 -7.92 21.76
N PRO A 172 -2.74 -6.64 21.50
CA PRO A 172 -1.44 -6.11 21.86
C PRO A 172 -1.28 -6.00 23.37
N THR A 173 -0.07 -6.23 23.88
CA THR A 173 0.27 -5.87 25.26
C THR A 173 0.55 -4.37 25.37
N ASP A 174 0.51 -3.81 26.58
CA ASP A 174 0.86 -2.41 26.79
C ASP A 174 2.30 -2.09 26.35
N GLU A 175 3.23 -3.03 26.55
CA GLU A 175 4.61 -2.89 26.08
C GLU A 175 4.70 -2.79 24.55
N GLU A 176 3.89 -3.56 23.81
CA GLU A 176 3.86 -3.51 22.35
C GLU A 176 3.28 -2.19 21.82
N VAL A 177 2.23 -1.70 22.48
CA VAL A 177 1.64 -0.39 22.16
C VAL A 177 2.65 0.72 22.41
N MET A 178 3.29 0.74 23.58
CA MET A 178 4.29 1.75 23.93
C MET A 178 5.54 1.65 23.05
N ARG A 179 5.95 0.43 22.70
CA ARG A 179 7.00 0.19 21.69
C ARG A 179 6.64 0.82 20.35
N PHE A 180 5.42 0.62 19.87
CA PHE A 180 4.98 1.21 18.60
C PHE A 180 5.01 2.73 18.64
N ILE A 181 4.53 3.35 19.73
CA ILE A 181 4.54 4.81 19.91
C ILE A 181 5.98 5.34 19.95
N GLU A 182 6.88 4.68 20.67
CA GLU A 182 8.29 5.11 20.74
C GLU A 182 9.01 4.95 19.40
N GLU A 183 8.70 3.90 18.63
CA GLU A 183 9.14 3.76 17.24
C GLU A 183 8.64 4.92 16.37
N ALA A 184 7.36 5.29 16.46
CA ALA A 184 6.80 6.41 15.72
C ALA A 184 7.50 7.73 16.06
N ARG A 185 7.73 8.02 17.34
CA ARG A 185 8.50 9.19 17.81
C ARG A 185 9.94 9.18 17.31
N THR A 186 10.58 8.01 17.32
CA THR A 186 11.97 7.86 16.87
C THR A 186 12.06 8.05 15.36
N TYR A 187 11.12 7.51 14.59
CA TYR A 187 11.01 7.71 13.15
C TYR A 187 10.90 9.20 12.80
N ARG A 188 9.95 9.93 13.43
CA ARG A 188 9.77 11.37 13.23
C ARG A 188 11.02 12.19 13.52
N ARG A 189 11.80 11.80 14.53
CA ARG A 189 13.01 12.51 14.98
C ARG A 189 14.24 12.22 14.11
N LYS A 190 14.43 10.96 13.69
CA LYS A 190 15.72 10.49 13.14
C LYS A 190 15.67 9.95 11.72
N VAL A 191 14.50 9.56 11.21
CA VAL A 191 14.38 8.88 9.92
C VAL A 191 13.67 9.76 8.89
N GLY A 192 12.47 10.22 9.19
CA GLY A 192 11.69 10.99 8.24
C GLY A 192 10.31 11.38 8.76
N ARG A 193 9.53 12.02 7.89
CA ARG A 193 8.17 12.44 8.20
C ARG A 193 7.14 11.48 7.62
N PHE A 194 6.02 11.38 8.33
CA PHE A 194 4.78 10.78 7.86
C PHE A 194 4.02 11.78 6.97
N GLN A 195 3.15 11.29 6.10
CA GLN A 195 2.24 12.13 5.32
C GLN A 195 1.21 12.80 6.24
N TYR A 196 0.78 12.12 7.30
CA TYR A 196 -0.15 12.63 8.29
C TYR A 196 0.54 12.87 9.63
N ASN A 197 0.24 14.01 10.25
CA ASN A 197 0.64 14.27 11.62
C ASN A 197 -0.37 13.66 12.60
N VAL A 198 -0.28 12.35 12.81
CA VAL A 198 -1.13 11.60 13.76
C VAL A 198 -0.53 11.70 15.16
N SER A 199 -1.36 12.10 16.14
CA SER A 199 -0.94 12.22 17.53
C SER A 199 -0.72 10.85 18.17
N ASP A 200 0.00 10.82 19.29
CA ASP A 200 0.33 9.57 19.96
C ASP A 200 -0.92 8.92 20.57
N GLU A 201 -1.89 9.72 21.03
CA GLU A 201 -3.18 9.24 21.54
C GLU A 201 -3.99 8.55 20.44
N VAL A 202 -3.97 9.08 19.22
CA VAL A 202 -4.64 8.45 18.07
C VAL A 202 -3.92 7.16 17.67
N LEU A 203 -2.58 7.15 17.64
CA LEU A 203 -1.82 5.94 17.35
C LEU A 203 -2.07 4.86 18.39
N GLU A 204 -2.08 5.20 19.67
CA GLU A 204 -2.44 4.27 20.75
C GLU A 204 -3.85 3.70 20.54
N PHE A 205 -4.83 4.58 20.29
CA PHE A 205 -6.21 4.18 20.08
C PHE A 205 -6.36 3.17 18.93
N VAL A 206 -5.64 3.41 17.83
CA VAL A 206 -5.61 2.57 16.63
C VAL A 206 -4.92 1.23 16.92
N VAL A 207 -3.68 1.24 17.41
CA VAL A 207 -2.88 0.01 17.62
C VAL A 207 -3.58 -0.95 18.57
N ARG A 208 -4.28 -0.43 19.60
CA ARG A 208 -5.06 -1.26 20.54
C ARG A 208 -6.27 -1.97 19.92
N ARG A 209 -6.73 -1.57 18.73
CA ARG A 209 -7.99 -2.04 18.13
C ARG A 209 -7.84 -2.75 16.79
N ILE A 210 -6.70 -2.58 16.11
CA ILE A 210 -6.44 -3.30 14.86
C ILE A 210 -6.43 -4.81 15.14
N PRO A 211 -7.23 -5.60 14.40
CA PRO A 211 -7.43 -7.03 14.64
C PRO A 211 -6.28 -7.93 14.16
N ILE A 212 -5.29 -7.39 13.46
CA ILE A 212 -4.07 -8.07 13.02
C ILE A 212 -2.83 -7.38 13.58
N GLU A 213 -1.74 -8.10 13.75
CA GLU A 213 -0.46 -7.46 14.12
C GLU A 213 0.18 -6.84 12.88
N ILE A 214 0.29 -5.51 12.88
CA ILE A 214 1.06 -4.77 11.89
C ILE A 214 2.50 -4.65 12.40
N THR A 215 3.37 -5.53 11.91
CA THR A 215 4.79 -5.58 12.25
C THR A 215 5.62 -5.42 10.96
N GLY A 216 6.92 -5.67 11.03
CA GLY A 216 7.80 -5.48 9.89
C GLY A 216 9.25 -5.83 10.16
N VAL A 217 10.00 -5.89 9.07
CA VAL A 217 11.45 -6.01 9.12
C VAL A 217 12.06 -4.68 9.64
N PRO A 218 13.27 -4.71 10.23
CA PRO A 218 13.98 -3.48 10.59
C PRO A 218 14.37 -2.73 9.33
N THR A 219 13.59 -1.73 8.95
CA THR A 219 13.77 -1.01 7.69
C THR A 219 14.81 0.08 7.79
N ASP A 220 15.02 0.61 8.98
CA ASP A 220 15.91 1.73 9.25
C ASP A 220 16.87 1.30 10.37
N PRO A 221 18.20 1.47 10.21
CA PRO A 221 19.21 1.05 11.19
C PRO A 221 19.28 2.00 12.39
N VAL A 222 18.12 2.36 12.95
CA VAL A 222 17.96 3.25 14.10
C VAL A 222 17.37 2.44 15.26
N PRO A 223 18.11 2.22 16.35
CA PRO A 223 17.59 1.50 17.49
C PRO A 223 16.56 2.34 18.24
N VAL A 224 15.55 1.67 18.78
CA VAL A 224 14.52 2.31 19.60
C VAL A 224 15.10 2.65 20.98
N PRO A 225 14.88 3.86 21.52
CA PRO A 225 15.43 4.25 22.82
C PRO A 225 14.93 3.37 23.98
N SER A 226 13.63 3.06 24.00
CA SER A 226 12.93 2.29 25.04
C SER A 226 12.17 1.12 24.45
N PHE A 227 11.75 0.16 25.28
CA PHE A 227 11.01 -1.05 24.87
C PHE A 227 11.75 -1.90 23.81
N ARG A 228 13.07 -2.04 23.91
CA ARG A 228 13.89 -2.71 22.87
C ARG A 228 13.57 -4.20 22.72
N GLU A 229 13.34 -4.87 23.83
CA GLU A 229 13.09 -6.31 23.88
C GLU A 229 11.65 -6.54 24.28
N VAL A 230 10.78 -6.61 23.26
CA VAL A 230 9.36 -6.96 23.44
C VAL A 230 9.16 -8.35 22.84
N PRO A 231 8.58 -9.33 23.55
CA PRO A 231 8.61 -10.73 23.15
C PRO A 231 8.17 -11.04 21.72
N ARG A 232 7.16 -10.32 21.19
CA ARG A 232 6.64 -10.52 19.83
C ARG A 232 7.22 -9.52 18.81
N VAL A 233 8.23 -8.73 19.16
CA VAL A 233 8.92 -7.81 18.25
C VAL A 233 10.37 -8.26 18.11
N GLU A 234 10.69 -8.87 16.97
CA GLU A 234 11.92 -9.64 16.75
C GLU A 234 13.15 -8.76 16.46
N THR A 235 13.05 -7.45 16.65
CA THR A 235 14.12 -6.49 16.34
C THR A 235 14.13 -5.33 17.33
N PRO A 236 15.31 -4.78 17.69
CA PRO A 236 15.40 -3.55 18.49
C PRO A 236 15.37 -2.27 17.64
N TYR A 237 15.27 -2.38 16.31
CA TYR A 237 15.30 -1.26 15.37
C TYR A 237 13.91 -0.81 14.93
N VAL A 238 13.85 0.36 14.30
CA VAL A 238 12.62 0.97 13.78
C VAL A 238 12.06 0.19 12.59
N ARG A 239 10.75 -0.13 12.63
CA ARG A 239 9.99 -0.81 11.57
C ARG A 239 9.17 0.21 10.77
N GLY A 240 9.86 1.04 9.99
CA GLY A 240 9.29 2.14 9.20
C GLY A 240 8.13 1.72 8.28
N GLY A 241 8.18 0.54 7.68
CA GLY A 241 7.07 -0.02 6.89
C GLY A 241 5.78 -0.15 7.72
N ALA A 242 5.86 -0.79 8.89
CA ALA A 242 4.75 -0.96 9.81
C ALA A 242 4.19 0.38 10.32
N LEU A 243 5.09 1.29 10.70
CA LEU A 243 4.72 2.63 11.15
C LEU A 243 3.93 3.41 10.10
N ARG A 244 4.35 3.33 8.82
CA ARG A 244 3.64 3.99 7.71
C ARG A 244 2.27 3.39 7.46
N VAL A 245 2.14 2.07 7.56
CA VAL A 245 0.87 1.38 7.37
C VAL A 245 -0.17 1.85 8.40
N VAL A 246 0.22 1.94 9.67
CA VAL A 246 -0.70 2.43 10.72
C VAL A 246 -0.94 3.93 10.59
N ASN A 247 0.12 4.73 10.43
CA ASN A 247 0.02 6.19 10.47
C ASN A 247 -0.58 6.78 9.18
N ASP A 248 0.05 6.54 8.02
CA ASP A 248 -0.35 7.12 6.74
C ASP A 248 -1.52 6.35 6.09
N GLY A 249 -1.61 5.05 6.39
CA GLY A 249 -2.67 4.15 5.94
C GLY A 249 -3.90 4.20 6.84
N VAL A 250 -3.91 3.40 7.90
CA VAL A 250 -5.11 3.18 8.74
C VAL A 250 -5.62 4.47 9.38
N ALA A 251 -4.78 5.19 10.11
CA ALA A 251 -5.17 6.43 10.78
C ALA A 251 -5.40 7.58 9.78
N GLY A 252 -4.43 7.83 8.89
CA GLY A 252 -4.49 8.89 7.90
C GLY A 252 -5.64 8.75 6.89
N ARG A 253 -6.10 7.53 6.61
CA ARG A 253 -7.21 7.24 5.69
C ARG A 253 -8.42 6.57 6.35
N ALA A 254 -8.61 6.72 7.66
CA ALA A 254 -9.67 6.03 8.44
C ALA A 254 -11.05 5.98 7.76
N LYS A 255 -11.54 7.10 7.20
CA LYS A 255 -12.82 7.14 6.46
C LYS A 255 -12.88 6.22 5.23
N LYS A 256 -11.78 6.13 4.48
CA LYS A 256 -11.70 5.27 3.29
C LYS A 256 -11.61 3.80 3.69
N VAL A 257 -10.86 3.51 4.76
CA VAL A 257 -10.76 2.15 5.34
C VAL A 257 -12.13 1.69 5.81
N LEU A 258 -12.87 2.53 6.54
CA LEU A 258 -14.22 2.21 7.00
C LEU A 258 -15.16 1.89 5.83
N LYS A 259 -15.12 2.68 4.76
CA LYS A 259 -15.90 2.39 3.54
C LYS A 259 -15.55 1.03 2.93
N LEU A 260 -14.27 0.70 2.86
CA LEU A 260 -13.79 -0.58 2.31
C LEU A 260 -14.27 -1.75 3.18
N VAL A 261 -14.15 -1.63 4.50
CA VAL A 261 -14.64 -2.62 5.48
C VAL A 261 -16.15 -2.84 5.31
N GLN A 262 -16.95 -1.76 5.28
CA GLN A 262 -18.40 -1.82 5.11
C GLN A 262 -18.80 -2.50 3.80
N MET A 263 -18.09 -2.20 2.72
CA MET A 263 -18.35 -2.78 1.40
C MET A 263 -18.04 -4.28 1.35
N VAL A 264 -17.04 -4.75 2.11
CA VAL A 264 -16.67 -6.18 2.21
C VAL A 264 -17.51 -6.92 3.27
N GLY A 265 -18.22 -6.18 4.13
CA GLY A 265 -19.03 -6.78 5.20
C GLY A 265 -18.21 -7.27 6.39
N LEU A 266 -17.07 -6.64 6.68
CA LEU A 266 -16.28 -6.93 7.89
C LEU A 266 -16.85 -6.19 9.11
N GLU A 267 -16.99 -6.89 10.23
CA GLU A 267 -17.45 -6.33 11.50
C GLU A 267 -16.28 -5.95 12.41
N GLY A 268 -16.51 -5.08 13.41
CA GLY A 268 -15.53 -4.78 14.46
C GLY A 268 -14.52 -3.67 14.14
N TRP A 269 -14.84 -2.87 13.11
CA TRP A 269 -14.07 -1.72 12.60
C TRP A 269 -14.77 -0.38 12.81
N GLU A 270 -15.89 -0.34 13.52
CA GLU A 270 -16.72 0.85 13.77
C GLU A 270 -15.93 1.94 14.50
N TRP A 271 -14.90 1.55 15.27
CA TRP A 271 -13.98 2.46 15.95
C TRP A 271 -13.19 3.40 15.00
N LEU A 272 -13.14 3.12 13.69
CA LEU A 272 -12.53 4.03 12.72
C LEU A 272 -13.31 5.35 12.58
N GLU A 273 -14.59 5.39 12.92
CA GLU A 273 -15.37 6.64 12.97
C GLU A 273 -14.79 7.60 14.01
N GLU A 274 -14.37 7.06 15.15
CA GLU A 274 -13.72 7.82 16.22
C GLU A 274 -12.37 8.37 15.76
N VAL A 275 -11.56 7.54 15.08
CA VAL A 275 -10.27 7.98 14.54
C VAL A 275 -10.45 9.12 13.55
N ALA A 276 -11.45 9.04 12.67
CA ALA A 276 -11.78 10.10 11.73
C ALA A 276 -12.22 11.40 12.43
N ARG A 277 -12.89 11.29 13.59
CA ARG A 277 -13.26 12.43 14.43
C ARG A 277 -12.03 13.06 15.09
N MET A 278 -11.21 12.26 15.78
CA MET A 278 -9.98 12.72 16.45
C MET A 278 -9.03 13.44 15.46
N MET A 279 -8.83 12.87 14.27
CA MET A 279 -7.98 13.45 13.22
C MET A 279 -8.49 14.80 12.68
N ARG A 280 -9.81 15.02 12.68
CA ARG A 280 -10.41 16.31 12.27
C ARG A 280 -10.20 17.38 13.33
N ASP A 281 -10.30 17.01 14.60
CA ASP A 281 -10.14 17.97 15.69
C ASP A 281 -8.66 18.42 15.84
N SER A 282 -7.70 17.54 15.53
CA SER A 282 -6.28 17.91 15.49
C SER A 282 -5.89 18.86 14.33
N THR A 283 -6.70 18.95 13.27
CA THR A 283 -6.40 19.78 12.08
C THR A 283 -6.97 21.21 12.13
N LYS A 284 -7.78 21.54 13.13
CA LYS A 284 -8.38 22.88 13.30
C LYS A 284 -7.36 24.00 13.66
N GLY A 285 -6.07 23.69 13.75
CA GLY A 285 -5.01 24.57 14.29
C GLY A 285 -3.98 25.17 13.30
N GLY A 286 -4.26 25.25 11.99
CA GLY A 286 -3.48 26.08 11.06
C GLY A 286 -2.98 25.41 9.78
N SER A 287 -2.72 26.23 8.74
CA SER A 287 -2.29 25.78 7.41
C SER A 287 -0.90 25.13 7.44
N SER A 288 -0.82 23.84 7.05
CA SER A 288 0.42 23.06 7.10
C SER A 288 1.53 23.58 6.17
N VAL A 289 1.14 24.31 5.12
CA VAL A 289 2.04 24.74 4.04
C VAL A 289 3.12 25.73 4.51
N LEU A 290 2.81 26.59 5.48
CA LEU A 290 3.74 27.63 5.94
C LEU A 290 4.76 27.14 6.97
N LYS A 291 4.51 25.99 7.62
CA LYS A 291 5.43 25.40 8.60
C LYS A 291 6.65 24.71 7.97
N GLU A 292 6.69 24.61 6.64
CA GLU A 292 7.71 23.85 5.88
C GLU A 292 8.49 24.68 4.85
N VAL A 293 8.49 26.02 4.97
CA VAL A 293 9.27 26.87 4.05
C VAL A 293 10.76 26.69 4.33
N ILE A 294 11.46 26.06 3.39
CA ILE A 294 12.93 25.90 3.40
C ILE A 294 13.58 27.14 2.79
N VAL A 295 14.77 27.52 3.27
CA VAL A 295 15.58 28.60 2.69
C VAL A 295 15.72 28.42 1.17
N GLY A 296 15.47 29.48 0.41
CA GLY A 296 15.54 29.48 -1.06
C GLY A 296 14.25 29.07 -1.77
N ARG A 297 13.19 28.67 -1.05
CA ARG A 297 11.85 28.46 -1.64
C ARG A 297 10.97 29.69 -1.41
N PRO A 298 10.63 30.47 -2.46
CA PRO A 298 9.78 31.64 -2.30
C PRO A 298 8.35 31.25 -1.93
N VAL A 299 7.74 32.03 -1.05
CA VAL A 299 6.30 31.94 -0.76
C VAL A 299 5.59 32.93 -1.66
N PHE A 300 4.85 32.42 -2.66
CA PHE A 300 4.16 33.25 -3.65
C PHE A 300 2.88 33.91 -3.12
N SER A 301 2.21 33.29 -2.15
CA SER A 301 0.97 33.82 -1.56
C SER A 301 0.69 33.18 -0.20
N MET A 302 0.08 33.93 0.73
CA MET A 302 -0.38 33.39 2.01
C MET A 302 -1.81 32.85 1.88
N ALA A 303 -2.17 31.90 2.74
CA ALA A 303 -3.55 31.45 2.85
C ALA A 303 -4.43 32.62 3.31
N ASP A 304 -5.59 32.78 2.67
CA ASP A 304 -6.61 33.80 2.99
C ASP A 304 -6.13 35.26 2.95
N SER A 305 -5.01 35.55 2.26
CA SER A 305 -4.56 36.93 2.01
C SER A 305 -4.94 37.40 0.59
N PHE A 306 -5.45 38.62 0.48
CA PHE A 306 -5.64 39.28 -0.81
C PHE A 306 -4.30 39.58 -1.49
N GLY A 307 -4.21 39.37 -2.82
CA GLY A 307 -3.01 39.68 -3.62
C GLY A 307 -2.24 38.47 -4.17
N GLY A 308 -2.67 37.23 -3.88
CA GLY A 308 -2.07 36.01 -4.44
C GLY A 308 -2.51 35.67 -5.87
N LEU A 309 -2.25 34.43 -6.29
CA LEU A 309 -2.68 33.91 -7.60
C LEU A 309 -4.21 33.90 -7.70
N ARG A 310 -4.77 34.76 -8.56
CA ARG A 310 -6.22 34.81 -8.78
C ARG A 310 -6.72 33.52 -9.45
N LEU A 311 -7.61 32.80 -8.76
CA LEU A 311 -8.24 31.59 -9.28
C LEU A 311 -9.14 31.90 -10.49
N ARG A 312 -8.96 31.14 -11.55
CA ARG A 312 -9.83 31.10 -12.73
C ARG A 312 -10.15 29.65 -13.05
N TYR A 313 -11.43 29.27 -12.96
CA TYR A 313 -11.85 27.94 -13.35
C TYR A 313 -11.78 27.78 -14.86
N GLY A 314 -11.11 26.73 -15.31
CA GLY A 314 -10.94 26.43 -16.71
C GLY A 314 -10.04 25.21 -16.90
N ARG A 315 -10.13 24.60 -18.08
CA ARG A 315 -9.27 23.49 -18.48
C ARG A 315 -8.62 23.83 -19.80
N ALA A 316 -7.29 23.85 -19.80
CA ALA A 316 -6.49 23.99 -21.01
C ALA A 316 -5.85 22.63 -21.36
N PRO A 317 -5.38 22.44 -22.61
CA PRO A 317 -4.73 21.19 -23.02
C PRO A 317 -3.58 20.76 -22.08
N HIS A 318 -2.84 21.72 -21.53
CA HIS A 318 -1.69 21.49 -20.65
C HIS A 318 -2.04 21.35 -19.16
N THR A 319 -3.27 21.69 -18.73
CA THR A 319 -3.68 21.69 -17.31
C THR A 319 -4.57 20.50 -16.95
N SER A 320 -4.62 19.47 -17.80
CA SER A 320 -5.74 18.53 -17.88
C SER A 320 -5.99 17.69 -16.62
N MET A 321 -4.97 17.05 -16.06
CA MET A 321 -5.13 16.06 -14.98
C MET A 321 -5.03 16.67 -13.59
N SER A 322 -3.90 17.31 -13.27
CA SER A 322 -3.63 17.86 -11.93
C SER A 322 -2.69 19.06 -11.96
N ALA A 323 -2.39 19.57 -13.15
CA ALA A 323 -1.55 20.75 -13.32
C ALA A 323 -2.41 22.02 -13.26
N VAL A 324 -1.85 23.10 -12.71
CA VAL A 324 -2.44 24.43 -12.75
C VAL A 324 -1.80 25.25 -13.88
N GLY A 325 -2.61 26.03 -14.58
CA GLY A 325 -2.11 26.96 -15.59
C GLY A 325 -1.76 28.28 -14.94
N VAL A 326 -0.51 28.73 -15.11
CA VAL A 326 -0.05 30.06 -14.68
C VAL A 326 0.35 30.84 -15.93
N HIS A 327 0.01 32.13 -15.97
CA HIS A 327 0.39 32.97 -17.09
C HIS A 327 1.93 33.13 -17.09
N PRO A 328 2.64 32.97 -18.22
CA PRO A 328 4.12 33.03 -18.23
C PRO A 328 4.74 34.33 -17.71
N TYR A 329 4.00 35.43 -17.75
CA TYR A 329 4.37 36.75 -17.18
C TYR A 329 4.05 36.94 -15.68
N THR A 330 3.40 35.96 -15.02
CA THR A 330 3.16 36.02 -13.55
C THR A 330 4.44 35.75 -12.79
#